data_AF-A0AAN8QRE5-F1
#
_entry.id   AF-A0AAN8QRE5-F1
#
_cell.length_a   1.000
_cell.length_b   1.000
_cell.length_c   1.000
_cell.angle_alpha   90.00
_cell.angle_beta   90.00
_cell.angle_gamma   90.00
#
_symmetry.space_group_name_H-M   'P 1'
#
loop_
_entity.id
_entity.type
_entity.pdbx_description
1 polymer ?
#
loop_
_entity_poly.entity_id
_entity_poly.type
_entity_poly.pdbx_seq_one_letter_code
_entity_poly.pdbx_strand_id
1 'polypeptide(L)'
;MEPRSNSWVKHFVVVRRPYVFIYNNDKDPVERGVLNLSTAQVEYSEDQQAMLKTPNTFAVCTKHRGILLQANNDKDMNDWLYAFNPLLAGTIRSKLARRRSGLLKN
;
A
#
# COMPACT_ATOMS: atom_id res chain seq x y z
N MET A 1 22.85 -18.50 -0.19
CA MET A 1 21.75 -17.52 -0.32
C MET A 1 21.19 -17.30 1.06
N GLU A 2 21.40 -16.13 1.65
CA GLU A 2 20.81 -15.82 2.96
C GLU A 2 19.29 -15.94 2.88
N PRO A 3 18.63 -16.46 3.93
CA PRO A 3 17.18 -16.50 3.97
C PRO A 3 16.69 -15.06 3.85
N ARG A 4 16.00 -14.75 2.75
CA ARG A 4 15.24 -13.50 2.62
C ARG A 4 14.34 -13.45 3.84
N SER A 5 14.62 -12.53 4.76
CA SER A 5 13.87 -12.40 5.99
C SER A 5 12.39 -12.24 5.64
N ASN A 6 11.56 -13.23 5.93
CA ASN A 6 10.09 -13.18 5.80
C ASN A 6 9.45 -12.26 6.87
N SER A 7 10.23 -11.34 7.44
CA SER A 7 9.82 -10.42 8.47
C SER A 7 9.52 -9.06 7.89
N TRP A 8 8.44 -8.46 8.36
CA TRP A 8 8.14 -7.05 8.11
C TRP A 8 9.23 -6.16 8.68
N VAL A 9 9.65 -5.17 7.90
CA VAL A 9 10.63 -4.17 8.29
C VAL A 9 10.01 -2.77 8.16
N LYS A 10 10.25 -1.93 9.15
CA LYS A 10 9.74 -0.55 9.14
C LYS A 10 10.67 0.32 8.31
N HIS A 11 10.11 1.11 7.41
CA HIS A 11 10.81 2.07 6.57
C HIS A 11 10.20 3.46 6.68
N PHE A 12 11.00 4.47 6.34
CA PHE A 12 10.50 5.82 6.10
C PHE A 12 10.25 5.98 4.60
N VAL A 13 9.01 6.28 4.23
CA VAL A 13 8.55 6.30 2.83
C VAL A 13 8.07 7.70 2.48
N VAL A 14 8.53 8.22 1.34
CA VAL A 14 8.17 9.56 0.85
C VAL A 14 7.60 9.45 -0.56
N VAL A 15 6.38 9.95 -0.77
CA VAL A 15 5.76 10.03 -2.10
C VAL A 15 6.03 11.42 -2.69
N ARG A 16 6.74 11.45 -3.82
CA ARG A 16 6.96 12.65 -4.65
C ARG A 16 6.64 12.28 -6.09
N ARG A 17 5.37 12.42 -6.46
CA ARG A 17 4.85 11.89 -7.72
C ARG A 17 5.70 12.32 -8.94
N PRO A 18 5.98 11.39 -9.88
CA PRO A 18 5.45 10.02 -9.96
C PRO A 18 6.22 8.99 -9.13
N TYR A 19 7.19 9.38 -8.31
CA TYR A 19 8.08 8.46 -7.60
C TYR A 19 7.73 8.28 -6.13
N VAL A 20 8.13 7.13 -5.59
CA VAL A 20 8.17 6.85 -4.15
C VAL A 20 9.58 6.49 -3.76
N PHE A 21 10.08 7.13 -2.71
CA PHE A 21 11.41 6.93 -2.16
C PHE A 21 11.30 6.20 -0.82
N ILE A 22 12.16 5.21 -0.61
CA ILE A 22 12.21 4.38 0.59
C ILE A 22 13.57 4.57 1.26
N TYR A 23 13.54 4.86 2.55
CA TYR A 23 14.70 5.06 3.42
C TYR A 23 14.60 4.12 4.63
N ASN A 24 15.71 3.83 5.30
CA ASN A 24 15.64 3.02 6.53
C ASN A 24 14.93 3.74 7.67
N ASN A 25 15.10 5.06 7.75
CA ASN A 25 14.44 5.95 8.71
C ASN A 25 14.46 7.40 8.17
N ASP A 26 13.89 8.34 8.92
CA ASP A 26 13.76 9.77 8.55
C ASP A 26 15.09 10.54 8.49
N LYS A 27 16.16 10.00 9.11
CA LYS A 27 17.51 10.57 9.13
C LYS A 27 18.49 9.87 8.20
N ASP A 28 18.06 8.83 7.48
CA ASP A 28 18.92 8.10 6.54
C ASP A 28 19.12 8.96 5.29
N PRO A 29 20.35 9.40 4.98
CA PRO A 29 20.61 10.28 3.86
C PRO A 29 20.61 9.53 2.50
N VAL A 30 20.43 8.20 2.51
CA VAL A 30 20.57 7.35 1.33
C VAL A 30 19.23 6.75 0.91
N GLU A 31 18.83 6.95 -0.34
CA GLU A 31 17.73 6.21 -0.95
C GLU A 31 18.02 4.71 -1.00
N ARG A 32 17.18 3.91 -0.34
CA ARG A 32 17.28 2.44 -0.34
C ARG A 32 16.40 1.79 -1.41
N GLY A 33 15.39 2.50 -1.87
CA GLY A 33 14.50 2.03 -2.92
C GLY A 33 13.76 3.17 -3.60
N VAL A 34 13.46 2.97 -4.88
CA VAL A 34 12.66 3.90 -5.69
C VAL A 34 11.60 3.10 -6.43
N LEU A 35 10.37 3.58 -6.41
CA LEU A 35 9.25 3.04 -7.19
C LEU A 35 8.73 4.11 -8.14
N ASN A 36 8.49 3.76 -9.40
CA ASN A 36 7.83 4.62 -10.37
C ASN A 36 6.33 4.27 -10.45
N LEU A 37 5.48 5.11 -9.86
CA LEU A 37 4.02 4.92 -9.80
C LEU A 37 3.34 5.06 -11.16
N SER A 38 3.98 5.69 -12.15
CA SER A 38 3.43 5.74 -13.51
C SER A 38 3.44 4.37 -14.20
N THR A 39 4.29 3.46 -13.73
CA THR A 39 4.43 2.11 -14.31
C THR A 39 4.08 0.99 -13.34
N ALA A 40 4.01 1.29 -12.04
CA ALA A 40 3.66 0.31 -11.03
C ALA A 40 2.13 0.12 -10.96
N GLN A 41 1.71 -1.12 -10.76
CA GLN A 41 0.33 -1.47 -10.43
C GLN A 41 0.16 -1.46 -8.92
N VAL A 42 -0.90 -0.83 -8.45
CA VAL A 42 -1.27 -0.80 -7.03
C VAL A 42 -2.49 -1.69 -6.87
N GLU A 43 -2.43 -2.63 -5.95
CA GLU A 43 -3.47 -3.64 -5.76
C GLU A 43 -3.92 -3.68 -4.30
N TYR A 44 -5.23 -3.83 -4.12
CA TYR A 44 -5.87 -3.92 -2.81
C TYR A 44 -7.01 -4.95 -2.87
N SER A 45 -7.06 -5.84 -1.87
CA SER A 45 -8.12 -6.83 -1.72
C SER A 45 -8.37 -7.14 -0.25
N GLU A 46 -9.62 -6.99 0.19
CA GLU A 46 -10.05 -7.36 1.56
C GLU A 46 -9.87 -8.87 1.81
N ASP A 47 -10.18 -9.70 0.81
CA ASP A 47 -10.05 -11.15 0.90
C ASP A 47 -8.59 -11.58 1.06
N GLN A 48 -7.69 -10.90 0.33
CA GLN A 48 -6.25 -11.16 0.44
C GLN A 48 -5.72 -10.76 1.82
N GLN A 49 -6.16 -9.62 2.37
CA GLN A 49 -5.77 -9.22 3.73
C GLN A 49 -6.25 -10.23 4.78
N ALA A 50 -7.50 -10.71 4.66
CA ALA A 50 -8.05 -11.72 5.55
C ALA A 50 -7.28 -13.04 5.48
N MET A 51 -6.95 -13.49 4.26
CA MET A 51 -6.15 -14.70 4.04
C MET A 51 -4.73 -14.59 4.60
N LEU A 52 -4.07 -13.45 4.39
CA LEU A 52 -2.73 -13.18 4.92
C LEU A 52 -2.70 -12.86 6.42
N LYS A 53 -3.89 -12.68 7.04
CA LYS A 53 -4.04 -12.22 8.43
C LYS A 53 -3.20 -10.97 8.74
N THR A 54 -2.99 -10.13 7.74
CA THR A 54 -2.16 -8.93 7.81
C THR A 54 -3.01 -7.74 7.38
N PRO A 55 -3.63 -7.03 8.34
CA PRO A 55 -4.51 -5.91 8.02
C PRO A 55 -3.71 -4.75 7.43
N ASN A 56 -4.41 -3.77 6.87
CA ASN A 56 -3.84 -2.50 6.39
C ASN A 56 -2.77 -2.68 5.32
N THR A 57 -2.96 -3.67 4.45
CA THR A 57 -1.94 -4.09 3.49
C THR A 57 -2.37 -3.88 2.04
N PHE A 58 -1.46 -3.36 1.22
CA PHE A 58 -1.63 -3.29 -0.23
C PHE A 58 -0.34 -3.72 -0.93
N ALA A 59 -0.48 -4.16 -2.18
CA ALA A 59 0.65 -4.55 -3.01
C ALA A 59 0.99 -3.45 -4.02
N VAL A 60 2.27 -3.34 -4.32
CA VAL A 60 2.78 -2.52 -5.42
C VAL A 60 3.63 -3.41 -6.32
N CYS A 61 3.13 -3.64 -7.53
CA CYS A 61 3.73 -4.51 -8.52
C CYS A 61 4.39 -3.68 -9.62
N THR A 62 5.71 -3.71 -9.66
CA THR A 62 6.49 -3.21 -10.80
C THR A 62 6.73 -4.35 -11.79
N LYS A 63 7.26 -4.04 -12.98
CA LYS A 63 7.62 -5.05 -14.00
C LYS A 63 8.50 -6.18 -13.45
N HIS A 64 9.36 -5.89 -12.49
CA HIS A 64 10.39 -6.82 -12.02
C HIS A 64 10.17 -7.31 -10.59
N ARG A 65 9.31 -6.63 -9.83
CA ARG A 65 9.17 -6.89 -8.39
C ARG A 65 7.79 -6.51 -7.90
N GLY A 66 7.15 -7.42 -7.18
CA GLY A 66 6.06 -7.12 -6.26
C GLY A 66 6.59 -6.82 -4.87
N ILE A 67 6.05 -5.79 -4.23
CA ILE A 67 6.26 -5.52 -2.81
C ILE A 67 4.92 -5.45 -2.10
N LEU A 68 4.91 -5.87 -0.85
CA LEU A 68 3.77 -5.77 0.03
C LEU A 68 4.08 -4.68 1.05
N LEU A 69 3.15 -3.75 1.24
CA LEU A 69 3.28 -2.62 2.17
C LEU A 69 2.16 -2.67 3.18
N GLN A 70 2.52 -2.53 4.45
CA GLN A 70 1.57 -2.47 5.56
C GLN A 70 1.57 -1.06 6.17
N ALA A 71 0.39 -0.45 6.28
CA ALA A 71 0.19 0.80 7.00
C ALA A 71 -0.10 0.54 8.48
N ASN A 72 0.16 1.55 9.33
CA ASN A 72 0.01 1.40 10.79
C ASN A 72 -1.45 1.29 11.23
N ASN A 73 -2.38 1.85 10.45
CA ASN A 73 -3.81 1.90 10.77
C ASN A 73 -4.65 2.14 9.50
N ASP A 74 -5.98 2.07 9.64
CA ASP A 74 -6.93 2.26 8.54
C ASP A 74 -6.84 3.65 7.88
N LYS A 75 -6.61 4.71 8.67
CA LYS A 75 -6.53 6.07 8.13
C LYS A 75 -5.29 6.20 7.24
N ASP A 76 -4.13 5.78 7.74
CA ASP A 76 -2.88 5.78 7.00
C ASP A 76 -3.01 4.91 5.74
N MET A 77 -3.67 3.75 5.84
CA MET A 77 -3.92 2.88 4.70
C MET A 77 -4.67 3.62 3.57
N ASN A 78 -5.73 4.35 3.91
CA ASN A 78 -6.47 5.15 2.94
C ASN A 78 -5.60 6.27 2.36
N ASP A 79 -4.90 7.03 3.21
CA ASP A 79 -4.03 8.13 2.78
C ASP A 79 -2.93 7.63 1.83
N TRP A 80 -2.33 6.46 2.11
CA TRP A 80 -1.35 5.82 1.24
C TRP A 80 -1.94 5.36 -0.08
N LEU A 81 -3.12 4.74 -0.08
CA LEU A 81 -3.80 4.37 -1.33
C LEU A 81 -4.08 5.61 -2.19
N TYR A 82 -4.53 6.72 -1.61
CA TYR A 82 -4.72 7.97 -2.35
C TYR A 82 -3.40 8.53 -2.89
N ALA A 83 -2.34 8.50 -2.08
CA ALA A 83 -1.02 8.97 -2.46
C ALA A 83 -0.39 8.12 -3.58
N PHE A 84 -0.66 6.81 -3.63
CA PHE A 84 -0.14 5.88 -4.63
C PHE A 84 -1.04 5.80 -5.87
N ASN A 85 -2.34 5.55 -5.72
CA ASN A 85 -3.32 5.43 -6.81
C ASN A 85 -4.69 6.02 -6.39
N PRO A 86 -5.00 7.27 -6.76
CA PRO A 86 -6.18 7.97 -6.28
C PRO A 86 -7.47 7.41 -6.91
N LEU A 87 -7.39 6.83 -8.10
CA LEU A 87 -8.53 6.20 -8.78
C LEU A 87 -8.91 4.88 -8.09
N LEU A 88 -7.92 4.06 -7.75
CA LEU A 88 -8.15 2.86 -6.95
C LEU A 88 -8.75 3.21 -5.59
N ALA A 89 -8.16 4.18 -4.89
CA ALA A 89 -8.65 4.64 -3.59
C ALA A 89 -10.13 5.12 -3.67
N GLY A 90 -10.47 5.91 -4.68
CA GLY A 90 -11.84 6.34 -4.94
C GLY A 90 -12.80 5.17 -5.22
N THR A 91 -12.34 4.16 -5.97
CA THR A 91 -13.13 2.96 -6.30
C THR A 91 -13.43 2.13 -5.05
N ILE A 92 -12.42 1.89 -4.20
CA ILE A 92 -12.57 1.19 -2.91
C ILE A 92 -13.55 1.94 -2.02
N ARG A 93 -13.34 3.25 -1.84
CA ARG A 93 -14.22 4.09 -1.02
C ARG A 93 -15.67 4.05 -1.49
N SER A 94 -15.91 4.13 -2.80
CA SER A 94 -17.24 4.03 -3.39
C SER A 94 -17.88 2.65 -3.17
N LYS A 95 -17.13 1.56 -3.35
CA LYS A 95 -17.60 0.18 -3.09
C LYS A 95 -18.02 -0.01 -1.64
N LEU A 96 -17.20 0.47 -0.69
CA LEU A 96 -17.47 0.37 0.75
C LEU A 96 -18.68 1.21 1.17
N ALA A 97 -18.80 2.44 0.65
CA ALA A 97 -19.96 3.30 0.92
C ALA A 97 -21.27 2.65 0.44
N ARG A 98 -21.29 2.06 -0.75
CA ARG A 98 -22.46 1.36 -1.28
C ARG A 98 -22.86 0.16 -0.41
N ARG A 99 -21.92 -0.66 0.05
CA ARG A 99 -22.21 -1.77 0.97
C ARG A 99 -22.87 -1.30 2.27
N ARG A 100 -22.32 -0.25 2.90
CA ARG A 100 -22.90 0.34 4.12
C ARG A 100 -24.34 0.82 3.92
N SER A 101 -24.61 1.47 2.78
CA SER A 101 -25.97 1.93 2.47
C SER A 101 -26.97 0.79 2.23
N GLY A 102 -26.51 -0.38 1.78
CA GLY A 102 -27.34 -1.57 1.61
C GLY A 102 -27.66 -2.26 2.95
N LEU A 103 -26.70 -2.28 3.88
CA LEU A 103 -26.89 -2.82 5.23
C LEU A 103 -27.86 -2.00 6.08
N LEU A 104 -27.93 -0.69 5.87
CA LEU A 104 -28.87 0.20 6.60
C LEU A 104 -30.31 0.14 6.06
N LYS A 105 -30.54 -0.53 4.92
CA LYS A 105 -31.86 -0.63 4.28
C LYS A 105 -32.60 -1.93 4.58
N ASN A 106 -32.00 -2.81 5.39
CA ASN A 106 -32.57 -4.07 5.87
C ASN A 106 -32.70 -4.03 7.39
#